data_AF-A0A355SW17-F1
#
_entry.id   AF-A0A355SW17-F1
#
_cell.length_a   1.000
_cell.length_b   1.000
_cell.length_c   1.000
_cell.angle_alpha   90.00
_cell.angle_beta   90.00
_cell.angle_gamma   90.00
#
_symmetry.space_group_name_H-M   'P 1'
#
loop_
_entity.id
_entity.type
_entity.pdbx_description
1 polymer ?
#
loop_
_entity_poly.entity_id
_entity_poly.type
_entity_poly.pdbx_seq_one_letter_code
_entity_poly.pdbx_strand_id
1 'polypeptide(L)' 'MIFAGSVGRYDLPGGDLSVLENSIKTQVYTLPEETTIYPGHGSVTSVGQEKRSNPFVRA' A
#
# COMPACT_ATOMS: atom_id res chain seq x y z
N MET A 1 0.24 -1.26 5.72
CA MET A 1 -1.18 -1.01 5.39
C MET A 1 -1.24 -0.02 4.23
N ILE A 2 -2.09 -0.30 3.22
CA ILE A 2 -2.28 0.58 2.05
C ILE A 2 -3.63 1.29 2.18
N PHE A 3 -3.67 2.56 1.78
CA PHE A 3 -4.86 3.38 1.61
C PHE A 3 -4.87 3.97 0.19
N ALA A 4 -6.02 4.43 -0.30
CA ALA A 4 -6.10 5.05 -1.62
C ALA A 4 -5.10 6.23 -1.74
N GLY A 5 -4.05 6.04 -2.55
CA GLY A 5 -2.97 7.01 -2.74
C GLY A 5 -2.11 7.30 -1.49
N SER A 6 -2.14 6.44 -0.48
CA SER A 6 -1.43 6.65 0.79
C SER A 6 -1.04 5.35 1.49
N VAL A 7 -0.40 5.44 2.64
CA VAL A 7 0.00 4.30 3.49
C VAL A 7 -0.27 4.56 4.97
N GLY A 8 -0.29 3.49 5.75
CA GLY A 8 -0.31 3.57 7.21
C GLY A 8 0.83 4.40 7.79
N ARG A 9 0.56 5.07 8.92
CA ARG A 9 1.59 5.75 9.69
C ARG A 9 2.70 4.77 10.07
N TYR A 10 3.94 5.17 9.80
CA TYR A 10 5.17 4.44 10.11
C TYR A 10 6.03 5.18 11.14
N ASP A 11 5.57 6.33 11.63
CA ASP A 11 6.29 7.25 12.52
C ASP A 11 5.95 7.08 14.02
N LEU A 12 5.08 6.13 14.35
CA LEU A 12 4.73 5.76 15.72
C LEU A 12 5.67 4.66 16.26
N PRO A 13 5.76 4.45 17.59
CA PRO A 13 6.56 3.37 18.16
C PRO A 13 6.21 2.01 17.54
N GLY A 14 7.22 1.33 16.98
CA GLY A 14 7.06 0.05 16.28
C GLY A 14 6.73 0.16 14.78
N GLY A 15 6.56 1.38 14.24
CA GLY A 15 6.46 1.63 12.80
C GLY A 15 7.83 1.70 12.14
N ASP A 16 7.92 1.16 10.92
CA ASP A 16 9.12 1.21 10.08
C ASP A 16 8.70 1.31 8.60
N LEU A 17 9.19 2.34 7.91
CA LEU A 17 8.87 2.58 6.50
C LEU A 17 9.46 1.52 5.57
N SER A 18 10.68 1.05 5.83
CA SER A 18 11.35 0.03 5.02
C SER A 18 10.61 -1.30 5.11
N VAL A 19 10.17 -1.68 6.32
CA VAL A 19 9.36 -2.88 6.53
C VAL A 19 8.02 -2.75 5.81
N LEU A 20 7.34 -1.61 5.97
CA LEU A 20 6.07 -1.33 5.30
C LEU A 20 6.19 -1.42 3.78
N GLU A 21 7.21 -0.78 3.20
CA GLU A 21 7.48 -0.78 1.77
C GLU A 21 7.76 -2.20 1.26
N ASN A 22 8.62 -2.95 1.95
CA ASN A 22 8.96 -4.32 1.59
C ASN A 22 7.73 -5.25 1.64
N SER A 23 6.89 -5.12 2.67
CA SER A 23 5.63 -5.89 2.75
C SER A 23 4.70 -5.56 1.60
N ILE A 24 4.55 -4.29 1.22
CA ILE A 24 3.70 -3.89 0.09
C ILE A 24 4.22 -4.48 -1.22
N LYS A 25 5.53 -4.35 -1.49
CA LYS A 25 6.15 -4.85 -2.72
C LYS A 25 6.06 -6.38 -2.86
N THR A 26 6.30 -7.10 -1.78
CA THR A 26 6.40 -8.58 -1.83
C THR A 26 5.06 -9.29 -1.65
N GLN A 27 4.11 -8.68 -0.94
CA GLN A 27 2.83 -9.33 -0.60
C GLN A 27 1.64 -8.78 -1.39
N VAL A 28 1.65 -7.47 -1.73
CA VAL A 28 0.49 -6.82 -2.36
C VAL A 28 0.71 -6.56 -3.84
N TYR A 29 1.87 -6.00 -4.22
CA TYR A 29 2.16 -5.69 -5.62
C TYR A 29 2.46 -6.92 -6.49
N THR A 30 2.54 -8.09 -5.87
CA THR A 30 2.61 -9.41 -6.53
C THR A 30 1.25 -9.95 -6.95
N LEU A 31 0.14 -9.35 -6.48
CA LEU A 31 -1.21 -9.73 -6.85
C LEU A 31 -1.61 -9.15 -8.23
N PRO A 32 -2.63 -9.72 -8.90
CA PRO A 32 -3.16 -9.17 -10.15
C PRO A 32 -3.63 -7.72 -10.00
N GLU A 33 -3.47 -6.90 -11.05
CA GLU A 33 -3.74 -5.45 -10.98
C GLU A 33 -5.22 -5.11 -10.70
N GLU A 34 -6.12 -5.97 -11.14
CA GLU A 34 -7.57 -5.89 -10.92
C GLU A 34 -7.99 -6.21 -9.48
N THR A 35 -7.07 -6.72 -8.66
CA THR A 35 -7.33 -7.02 -7.24
C THR A 35 -7.76 -5.76 -6.51
N THR A 36 -8.98 -5.78 -5.98
CA THR A 36 -9.56 -4.69 -5.20
C THR A 36 -9.01 -4.70 -3.77
N ILE A 37 -8.55 -3.54 -3.31
CA ILE A 37 -8.07 -3.33 -1.94
C ILE A 37 -9.20 -2.62 -1.17
N TYR A 38 -9.69 -3.29 -0.13
CA TYR A 38 -10.65 -2.72 0.83
C TYR A 38 -9.89 -2.27 2.08
N PRO A 39 -9.51 -0.99 2.18
CA PRO A 39 -8.77 -0.51 3.34
C PRO A 39 -9.68 -0.33 4.56
N GLY A 40 -9.09 -0.33 5.76
CA GLY A 40 -9.82 -0.01 6.99
C GLY A 40 -10.26 1.45 7.10
N HIS A 41 -9.67 2.36 6.31
CA HIS A 41 -10.02 3.79 6.25
C HIS A 41 -9.89 4.30 4.81
N GLY A 42 -10.67 5.33 4.46
CA GLY A 42 -10.63 5.94 3.12
C GLY A 42 -11.36 5.12 2.05
N SER A 43 -11.17 5.51 0.80
CA SER A 43 -11.85 4.90 -0.36
C SER A 43 -11.23 3.57 -0.78
N VAL A 44 -12.06 2.73 -1.42
CA VAL A 44 -11.61 1.51 -2.11
C VAL A 44 -10.63 1.87 -3.23
N THR A 45 -9.60 1.06 -3.42
CA THR A 45 -8.59 1.20 -4.49
C THR A 45 -8.28 -0.18 -5.09
N SER A 46 -7.33 -0.27 -6.03
CA SER A 46 -6.85 -1.54 -6.58
C SER A 46 -5.34 -1.63 -6.56
N VAL A 47 -4.81 -2.85 -6.68
CA VAL A 47 -3.36 -3.08 -6.76
C VAL A 47 -2.76 -2.31 -7.93
N GLY A 48 -3.38 -2.34 -9.11
CA GLY A 48 -2.90 -1.60 -10.29
C GLY A 48 -2.90 -0.09 -10.06
N GLN A 49 -3.94 0.45 -9.43
CA GLN A 49 -4.00 1.88 -9.11
C GLN A 49 -2.84 2.28 -8.20
N GLU A 50 -2.63 1.54 -7.11
CA GLU A 50 -1.57 1.85 -6.15
C GLU A 50 -0.17 1.68 -6.74
N LYS A 51 0.07 0.66 -7.57
CA LYS A 51 1.36 0.50 -8.27
C LYS A 51 1.71 1.70 -9.14
N ARG A 52 0.71 2.33 -9.75
CA ARG A 52 0.90 3.49 -10.65
C ARG A 52 1.01 4.82 -9.92
N SER A 53 0.21 5.02 -8.86
CA SER A 53 0.03 6.35 -8.28
C SER A 53 0.43 6.50 -6.82
N ASN A 54 0.79 5.44 -6.09
CA ASN A 54 1.14 5.57 -4.69
C ASN A 54 2.46 6.37 -4.53
N PRO A 55 2.43 7.53 -3.84
CA PRO A 55 3.62 8.39 -3.76
C PRO A 55 4.65 7.88 -2.74
N PHE A 56 4.26 6.95 -1.85
CA PHE A 56 5.11 6.42 -0.79
C PHE A 56 5.84 5.14 -1.19
N VAL A 57 5.21 4.31 -2.02
CA VAL A 57 5.77 3.02 -2.45
C VAL A 57 5.73 2.92 -3.97
N ARG A 58 6.89 2.88 -4.59
CA ARG A 58 7.04 2.70 -6.04
C ARG A 58 7.10 1.21 -6.37
N ALA A 59 6.36 0.79 -7.38
CA ALA A 59 6.39 -0.59 -7.89
C ALA A 59 7.71 -0.92 -8.59
#